data_AF-F1L1U5-F1
#
_entry.id   AF-F1L1U5-F1
#
_cell.length_a   1.000
_cell.length_b   1.000
_cell.length_c   1.000
_cell.angle_alpha   90.00
_cell.angle_beta   90.00
_cell.angle_gamma   90.00
#
_symmetry.space_group_name_H-M   'P 1'
#
loop_
_entity.id
_entity.type
_entity.pdbx_description
1 polymer ?
#
loop_
_entity_poly.entity_id
_entity_poly.type
_entity_poly.pdbx_seq_one_letter_code
_entity_poly.pdbx_strand_id
1 'polypeptide(L)'
;MGVSAETKHVMHVTTFALWLILFEILCGAIPVLTSSNSPSHTQLSPFESYGYVGALLLYALRIASLLVLPQCICNMLGLVLFNGFREKVKLKAAPLLAPLVCYRVVTRGDYPELVKQNIKYNMAKCRDAGMENFIFEVVTDKAINVPSLPRLREVVVPSTYRTKSGALFKSRALQYCLEDDVNILQDDDWVVHLDEETLLTENAICGILNFCEDGRHQFGQGVITYANGEIVNWITTLSDSFRFA
;
A
#
# COMPACT_ATOMS: atom_id res chain seq x y z
N MET A 1 -4.23 -23.35 -17.72
CA MET A 1 -2.91 -22.96 -17.16
C MET A 1 -2.88 -21.44 -17.08
N GLY A 2 -2.68 -20.87 -15.89
CA GLY A 2 -2.54 -19.42 -15.74
C GLY A 2 -1.21 -18.93 -16.30
N VAL A 3 -1.17 -17.72 -16.85
CA VAL A 3 0.07 -17.04 -17.27
C VAL A 3 0.92 -16.74 -16.03
N SER A 4 2.22 -17.06 -16.07
CA SER A 4 3.14 -16.82 -14.94
C SER A 4 3.31 -15.32 -14.66
N ALA A 5 3.78 -14.96 -13.46
CA ALA A 5 4.04 -13.56 -13.15
C ALA A 5 5.12 -12.96 -14.04
N GLU A 6 6.15 -13.72 -14.39
CA GLU A 6 7.21 -13.29 -15.30
C GLU A 6 6.68 -12.97 -16.69
N THR A 7 5.84 -13.84 -17.26
CA THR A 7 5.23 -13.59 -18.57
C THR A 7 4.33 -12.36 -18.54
N LYS A 8 3.55 -12.16 -17.47
CA LYS A 8 2.75 -10.94 -17.28
C LYS A 8 3.62 -9.69 -17.22
N HIS A 9 4.76 -9.75 -16.53
CA HIS A 9 5.71 -8.65 -16.45
C HIS A 9 6.30 -8.31 -17.81
N VAL A 10 6.77 -9.31 -18.55
CA VAL A 10 7.29 -9.11 -19.91
C VAL A 10 6.22 -8.49 -20.83
N MET A 11 4.98 -8.98 -20.76
CA MET A 11 3.86 -8.41 -21.50
C MET A 11 3.59 -6.95 -21.11
N HIS A 12 3.64 -6.63 -19.81
CA HIS A 12 3.46 -5.27 -19.31
C HIS A 12 4.56 -4.33 -19.84
N VAL A 13 5.84 -4.70 -19.68
CA VAL A 13 6.98 -3.90 -20.14
C VAL A 13 6.92 -3.70 -21.66
N THR A 14 6.57 -4.75 -22.41
CA THR A 14 6.44 -4.67 -23.87
C THR A 14 5.30 -3.73 -24.28
N THR A 15 4.13 -3.86 -23.65
CA THR A 15 2.98 -3.00 -23.93
C THR A 15 3.26 -1.55 -23.56
N PHE A 16 3.94 -1.32 -22.44
CA PHE A 16 4.35 0.00 -21.99
C PHE A 16 5.34 0.66 -22.97
N ALA A 17 6.36 -0.08 -23.44
CA ALA A 17 7.29 0.42 -24.45
C ALA A 17 6.60 0.74 -25.78
N LEU A 18 5.70 -0.13 -26.24
CA LEU A 18 4.91 0.10 -27.47
C LEU A 18 4.01 1.33 -27.33
N TRP A 19 3.40 1.52 -26.16
CA TRP A 19 2.60 2.71 -25.87
C TRP A 19 3.43 4.00 -25.91
N LEU A 20 4.63 4.00 -25.32
CA LEU A 20 5.54 5.15 -25.38
C LEU A 20 5.94 5.48 -26.82
N ILE A 21 6.34 4.48 -27.61
CA ILE A 21 6.71 4.67 -29.02
C ILE A 21 5.52 5.22 -29.82
N LEU A 22 4.33 4.66 -29.64
CA LEU A 22 3.11 5.14 -30.31
C LEU A 22 2.82 6.59 -29.93
N PHE A 23 2.91 6.94 -28.64
CA PHE A 23 2.69 8.30 -28.16
C PHE A 23 3.70 9.28 -28.76
N GLU A 24 4.98 8.93 -28.83
CA GLU A 24 6.03 9.76 -29.44
C GLU A 24 5.81 9.96 -30.95
N ILE A 25 5.30 8.96 -31.68
CA ILE A 25 4.90 9.09 -33.09
C ILE A 25 3.71 10.05 -33.23
N LEU A 26 2.67 9.89 -32.39
CA LEU A 26 1.47 10.74 -32.44
C LEU A 26 1.77 12.21 -32.09
N CYS A 27 2.69 12.45 -31.15
CA CYS A 27 3.15 13.80 -30.80
C CYS A 27 4.13 14.39 -31.84
N GLY A 28 4.52 13.63 -32.87
CA GLY A 28 5.45 14.07 -33.90
C GLY A 28 6.91 14.18 -33.44
N ALA A 29 7.26 13.57 -32.30
CA ALA A 29 8.63 13.50 -31.82
C ALA A 29 9.47 12.52 -32.66
N ILE A 30 8.86 11.41 -33.08
CA ILE A 30 9.48 10.48 -34.05
C ILE A 30 8.87 10.75 -35.44
N PRO A 31 9.68 11.18 -36.42
CA PRO A 31 9.21 11.48 -37.76
C PRO A 31 9.02 10.20 -38.57
N VAL A 32 7.94 9.45 -38.30
CA VAL A 32 7.57 8.25 -39.08
C VAL A 32 6.54 8.57 -40.16
N LEU A 33 5.60 9.46 -39.86
CA LEU A 33 4.50 9.85 -40.76
C LEU A 33 4.64 11.28 -41.33
N THR A 34 5.59 12.07 -40.84
CA THR A 34 5.85 13.41 -41.35
C THR A 34 6.76 13.33 -42.58
N SER A 35 6.12 13.26 -43.75
CA SER A 35 6.76 13.59 -45.01
C SER A 35 7.46 14.94 -44.88
N SER A 36 8.74 14.97 -45.24
CA SER A 36 9.67 16.09 -45.18
C SER A 36 9.21 17.30 -46.01
N ASN A 37 8.16 18.00 -45.56
CA ASN A 37 7.69 19.25 -46.11
C ASN A 37 6.98 20.02 -44.99
N SER A 38 7.74 20.54 -44.04
CA SER A 38 7.26 21.63 -43.18
C SER A 38 7.96 22.92 -43.60
N PRO A 39 7.21 24.00 -43.83
CA PRO A 39 7.78 25.28 -44.23
C PRO A 39 8.68 25.80 -43.11
N SER A 40 9.72 26.54 -43.50
CA SER A 40 10.60 27.27 -42.59
C SER A 40 9.78 28.12 -41.62
N HIS A 41 9.53 27.60 -40.41
CA HIS A 41 8.95 28.39 -39.33
C HIS A 41 9.93 29.53 -39.04
N THR A 42 9.52 30.75 -39.33
CA THR A 42 10.20 31.98 -38.90
C THR A 42 10.28 31.95 -37.39
N GLN A 43 11.45 31.57 -36.85
CA GLN A 43 11.72 31.56 -35.42
C GLN A 43 11.86 33.01 -34.94
N LEU A 44 10.74 33.62 -34.56
CA LEU A 44 10.75 34.89 -33.83
C LEU A 44 11.42 34.67 -32.47
N SER A 45 12.41 35.50 -32.13
CA SER A 45 13.10 35.36 -30.85
C SER A 45 12.15 35.79 -29.71
N PRO A 46 11.97 34.97 -28.64
CA PRO A 46 11.05 35.31 -27.55
C PRO A 46 11.39 36.62 -26.83
N PHE A 47 12.67 37.00 -26.85
CA PHE A 47 13.15 38.25 -26.26
C PHE A 47 12.71 39.48 -27.06
N GLU A 48 12.64 39.40 -28.39
CA GLU A 48 12.12 40.48 -29.23
C GLU A 48 10.60 40.61 -29.13
N SER A 49 9.88 39.49 -29.00
CA SER A 49 8.41 39.48 -28.95
C SER A 49 7.83 39.84 -27.57
N TYR A 50 8.47 39.41 -26.48
CA TYR A 50 7.90 39.52 -25.12
C TYR A 50 8.78 40.32 -24.14
N GLY A 51 9.94 40.80 -24.57
CA GLY A 51 10.93 41.46 -23.72
C GLY A 51 11.58 40.51 -22.71
N TYR A 52 12.60 41.01 -21.98
CA TYR A 52 13.39 40.19 -21.06
C TYR A 52 12.57 39.55 -19.92
N VAL A 53 11.65 40.31 -19.32
CA VAL A 53 10.84 39.82 -18.18
C VAL A 53 9.85 38.75 -18.63
N GLY A 54 9.13 38.99 -19.73
CA GLY A 54 8.17 38.03 -20.28
C GLY A 54 8.85 36.75 -20.77
N ALA A 55 9.97 36.88 -21.49
CA ALA A 55 10.74 35.73 -21.94
C ALA A 55 11.27 34.89 -20.76
N LEU A 56 11.82 35.53 -19.72
CA LEU A 56 12.34 34.83 -18.54
C LEU A 56 11.24 34.12 -17.75
N LEU A 57 10.06 34.74 -17.60
CA LEU A 57 8.90 34.10 -16.98
C LEU A 57 8.44 32.85 -17.76
N LEU A 58 8.35 32.94 -19.09
CA LEU A 58 7.97 31.82 -19.95
C LEU A 58 8.99 30.68 -19.89
N TYR A 59 10.29 31.00 -19.88
CA TYR A 59 11.34 29.99 -19.69
C TYR A 59 11.27 29.36 -18.29
N ALA A 60 11.01 30.14 -17.24
CA ALA A 60 10.84 29.62 -15.89
C ALA A 60 9.64 28.66 -15.80
N LEU A 61 8.50 29.00 -16.40
CA LEU A 61 7.33 28.12 -16.46
C LEU A 61 7.62 26.82 -17.24
N ARG A 62 8.38 26.91 -18.34
CA ARG A 62 8.82 25.74 -19.11
C ARG A 62 9.75 24.84 -18.29
N ILE A 63 10.72 25.41 -17.57
CA ILE A 63 11.61 24.63 -16.70
C ILE A 63 10.84 24.05 -15.51
N ALA A 64 9.89 24.78 -14.95
CA ALA A 64 9.04 24.28 -13.87
C ALA A 64 8.27 23.01 -14.30
N SER A 65 7.85 22.90 -15.56
CA SER A 65 7.23 21.68 -16.08
C SER A 65 8.17 20.46 -16.11
N LEU A 66 9.49 20.67 -16.16
CA LEU A 66 10.50 19.61 -16.10
C LEU A 66 10.76 19.09 -14.68
N LEU A 67 10.28 19.78 -13.64
CA LEU A 67 10.44 19.32 -12.25
C LEU A 67 9.72 17.99 -11.98
N VAL A 68 8.73 17.64 -12.80
CA VAL A 68 8.00 16.36 -12.70
C VAL A 68 8.81 15.20 -13.31
N LEU A 69 9.78 15.49 -14.17
CA LEU A 69 10.52 14.49 -14.94
C LEU A 69 11.29 13.48 -14.06
N PRO A 70 11.99 13.88 -12.97
CA PRO A 70 12.67 12.92 -12.10
C PRO A 70 11.70 11.90 -11.48
N GLN A 71 10.53 12.34 -11.01
CA GLN A 71 9.51 11.44 -10.45
C GLN A 71 8.95 10.50 -11.52
N CYS A 72 8.66 11.02 -12.73
CA CYS A 72 8.22 10.19 -13.86
C CYS A 72 9.24 9.12 -14.23
N ILE A 73 10.53 9.46 -14.27
CA ILE A 73 11.61 8.50 -14.57
C ILE A 73 11.67 7.43 -13.49
N CYS A 74 11.63 7.82 -12.20
CA CYS A 74 11.66 6.86 -11.10
C CYS A 74 10.45 5.90 -11.15
N ASN A 75 9.25 6.42 -11.39
CA ASN A 75 8.03 5.62 -11.52
C ASN A 75 8.09 4.68 -12.73
N MET A 76 8.59 5.16 -13.87
CA MET A 76 8.80 4.36 -15.07
C MET A 76 9.79 3.22 -14.80
N LEU A 77 10.95 3.53 -14.20
CA LEU A 77 11.94 2.53 -13.80
C LEU A 77 11.34 1.53 -12.80
N GLY A 78 10.51 2.00 -11.87
CA GLY A 78 9.73 1.16 -10.96
C GLY A 78 8.91 0.11 -11.69
N LEU A 79 8.08 0.55 -12.65
CA LEU A 79 7.20 -0.32 -13.44
C LEU A 79 7.95 -1.28 -14.37
N VAL A 80 9.12 -0.88 -14.87
CA VAL A 80 9.92 -1.69 -15.81
C VAL A 80 10.82 -2.68 -15.08
N LEU A 81 11.53 -2.23 -14.05
CA LEU A 81 12.57 -3.01 -13.36
C LEU A 81 11.99 -3.95 -12.31
N PHE A 82 10.86 -3.62 -11.68
CA PHE A 82 10.28 -4.43 -10.61
C PHE A 82 9.02 -5.15 -11.08
N ASN A 83 9.01 -6.47 -10.90
CA ASN A 83 7.84 -7.28 -11.21
C ASN A 83 6.76 -7.09 -10.14
N GLY A 84 5.75 -6.28 -10.47
CA GLY A 84 4.57 -6.07 -9.62
C GLY A 84 3.56 -7.21 -9.64
N PHE A 85 3.70 -8.19 -10.54
CA PHE A 85 2.78 -9.32 -10.65
C PHE A 85 3.06 -10.33 -9.55
N ARG A 86 2.09 -10.51 -8.66
CA ARG A 86 2.22 -11.43 -7.52
C ARG A 86 1.86 -12.85 -7.94
N GLU A 87 2.76 -13.79 -7.69
CA GLU A 87 2.41 -15.21 -7.68
C GLU A 87 1.69 -15.58 -6.37
N LYS A 88 1.02 -16.73 -6.37
CA LYS A 88 0.48 -17.28 -5.13
C LYS A 88 1.64 -17.69 -4.23
N VAL A 89 1.67 -17.16 -3.01
CA VAL A 89 2.66 -17.55 -2.01
C VAL A 89 2.32 -18.97 -1.57
N LYS A 90 3.24 -19.90 -1.78
CA LYS A 90 3.09 -21.28 -1.29
C LYS A 90 3.46 -21.33 0.19
N LEU A 91 2.62 -21.96 1.00
CA LEU A 91 2.93 -22.27 2.38
C LEU A 91 4.09 -23.28 2.42
N LYS A 92 5.12 -22.97 3.21
CA LYS A 92 6.31 -23.82 3.37
C LYS A 92 6.13 -24.90 4.44
N ALA A 93 5.20 -24.68 5.39
CA ALA A 93 4.92 -25.58 6.50
C ALA A 93 3.41 -25.78 6.68
N ALA A 94 3.04 -26.76 7.50
CA ALA A 94 1.65 -27.04 7.84
C ALA A 94 1.11 -25.92 8.76
N PRO A 95 0.05 -25.19 8.36
CA PRO A 95 -0.51 -24.09 9.16
C PRO A 95 -0.94 -24.46 10.58
N LEU A 96 -1.21 -25.74 10.83
CA LEU A 96 -1.59 -26.27 12.14
C LEU A 96 -0.46 -26.17 13.17
N LEU A 97 0.79 -26.26 12.72
CA LEU A 97 1.98 -26.21 13.58
C LEU A 97 2.48 -24.77 13.79
N ALA A 98 1.85 -23.79 13.13
CA ALA A 98 2.28 -22.40 13.21
C ALA A 98 2.08 -21.84 14.62
N PRO A 99 3.00 -21.00 15.13
CA PRO A 99 2.82 -20.29 16.38
C PRO A 99 1.58 -19.41 16.33
N LEU A 100 1.04 -19.05 17.50
CA LEU A 100 -0.11 -18.16 17.57
C LEU A 100 0.24 -16.80 16.98
N VAL A 101 -0.61 -16.30 16.08
CA VAL A 101 -0.50 -14.94 15.55
C VAL A 101 -1.67 -14.10 16.04
N CYS A 102 -1.34 -13.04 16.78
CA CYS A 102 -2.26 -12.00 17.22
C CYS A 102 -2.31 -10.87 16.18
N TYR A 103 -3.44 -10.74 15.50
CA TYR A 103 -3.72 -9.59 14.65
C TYR A 103 -4.28 -8.46 15.51
N ARG A 104 -3.44 -7.46 15.78
CA ARG A 104 -3.77 -6.32 16.63
C ARG A 104 -4.20 -5.14 15.78
N VAL A 105 -5.50 -4.84 15.81
CA VAL A 105 -6.12 -3.71 15.11
C VAL A 105 -6.30 -2.57 16.11
N VAL A 106 -5.74 -1.40 15.83
CA VAL A 106 -5.88 -0.21 16.70
C VAL A 106 -6.83 0.80 16.07
N THR A 107 -7.81 1.26 16.83
CA THR A 107 -8.83 2.23 16.40
C THR A 107 -9.13 3.24 17.50
N ARG A 108 -9.61 4.43 17.12
CA ARG A 108 -10.24 5.37 18.08
C ARG A 108 -11.67 4.96 18.47
N GLY A 109 -12.28 4.07 17.68
CA GLY A 109 -13.67 3.64 17.83
C GLY A 109 -14.69 4.58 17.19
N ASP A 110 -14.27 5.46 16.29
CA ASP A 110 -15.17 6.41 15.60
C ASP A 110 -15.98 5.75 14.47
N TYR A 111 -15.47 4.66 13.90
CA TYR A 111 -16.10 3.91 12.81
C TYR A 111 -16.32 2.42 13.15
N PRO A 112 -17.19 2.10 14.14
CA PRO A 112 -17.33 0.74 14.68
C PRO A 112 -17.76 -0.29 13.63
N GLU A 113 -18.65 0.07 12.71
CA GLU A 113 -19.15 -0.86 11.69
C GLU A 113 -18.10 -1.20 10.63
N LEU A 114 -17.25 -0.23 10.27
CA LEU A 114 -16.10 -0.47 9.39
C LEU A 114 -15.16 -1.50 10.02
N VAL A 115 -14.81 -1.31 11.28
CA VAL A 115 -13.92 -2.21 12.03
C VAL A 115 -14.51 -3.62 12.09
N LYS A 116 -15.79 -3.75 12.47
CA LYS A 116 -16.49 -5.06 12.52
C LYS A 116 -16.51 -5.76 11.17
N GLN A 117 -16.78 -5.03 10.08
CA GLN A 117 -16.80 -5.58 8.73
C GLN A 117 -15.40 -6.06 8.30
N ASN A 118 -14.37 -5.26 8.56
CA ASN A 118 -12.98 -5.59 8.22
C ASN A 118 -12.48 -6.79 9.01
N ILE A 119 -12.78 -6.87 10.30
CA ILE A 119 -12.44 -8.04 11.14
C ILE A 119 -13.14 -9.29 10.60
N LYS A 120 -14.44 -9.21 10.31
CA LYS A 120 -15.19 -10.35 9.76
C LYS A 120 -14.55 -10.84 8.46
N TYR A 121 -14.19 -9.91 7.57
CA TYR A 121 -13.49 -10.22 6.32
C TYR A 121 -12.12 -10.88 6.57
N ASN A 122 -11.28 -10.27 7.42
CA ASN A 122 -9.92 -10.72 7.69
C ASN A 122 -9.90 -12.09 8.40
N MET A 123 -10.81 -12.32 9.35
CA MET A 123 -10.98 -13.61 10.01
C MET A 123 -11.41 -14.69 9.02
N ALA A 124 -12.33 -14.38 8.10
CA ALA A 124 -12.71 -15.31 7.03
C ALA A 124 -11.50 -15.62 6.13
N LYS A 125 -10.71 -14.60 5.77
CA LYS A 125 -9.50 -14.80 4.96
C LYS A 125 -8.43 -15.64 5.65
N CYS A 126 -8.25 -15.50 6.96
CA CYS A 126 -7.36 -16.36 7.74
C CYS A 126 -7.81 -17.83 7.67
N ARG A 127 -9.12 -18.09 7.79
CA ARG A 127 -9.69 -19.44 7.65
C ARG A 127 -9.55 -19.98 6.24
N ASP A 128 -9.81 -19.16 5.22
CA ASP A 128 -9.64 -19.53 3.80
C ASP A 128 -8.19 -19.95 3.50
N ALA A 129 -7.22 -19.27 4.14
CA ALA A 129 -5.79 -19.58 4.02
C ALA A 129 -5.35 -20.80 4.85
N GLY A 130 -6.26 -21.44 5.60
CA GLY A 130 -5.98 -22.61 6.44
C GLY A 130 -5.33 -22.28 7.79
N MET A 131 -5.35 -21.02 8.23
CA MET A 131 -4.75 -20.61 9.50
C MET A 131 -5.62 -21.03 10.69
N GLU A 132 -5.04 -21.76 11.64
CA GLU A 132 -5.76 -22.23 12.83
C GLU A 132 -5.37 -21.49 14.10
N ASN A 133 -4.09 -21.20 14.32
CA ASN A 133 -3.60 -20.54 15.53
C ASN A 133 -3.56 -19.02 15.34
N PHE A 134 -4.72 -18.37 15.44
CA PHE A 134 -4.80 -16.91 15.37
C PHE A 134 -5.85 -16.32 16.30
N ILE A 135 -5.63 -15.07 16.70
CA ILE A 135 -6.60 -14.24 17.43
C ILE A 135 -6.62 -12.83 16.84
N PHE A 136 -7.79 -12.21 16.77
CA PHE A 136 -7.94 -10.78 16.50
C PHE A 136 -8.14 -10.03 17.82
N GLU A 137 -7.29 -9.04 18.06
CA GLU A 137 -7.38 -8.15 19.20
C GLU A 137 -7.67 -6.73 18.70
N VAL A 138 -8.82 -6.19 19.09
CA VAL A 138 -9.24 -4.83 18.72
C VAL A 138 -8.98 -3.91 19.89
N VAL A 139 -8.02 -3.03 19.73
CA VAL A 139 -7.62 -2.06 20.75
C VAL A 139 -8.28 -0.74 20.43
N THR A 140 -9.17 -0.28 21.31
CA THR A 140 -10.00 0.89 21.05
C THR A 140 -10.02 1.87 22.21
N ASP A 141 -10.05 3.17 21.90
CA ASP A 141 -10.28 4.20 22.92
C ASP A 141 -11.75 4.24 23.36
N LYS A 142 -12.68 3.89 22.48
CA LYS A 142 -14.13 3.84 22.74
C LYS A 142 -14.66 2.42 22.47
N ALA A 143 -15.44 1.87 23.39
CA ALA A 143 -16.04 0.56 23.17
C ALA A 143 -16.88 0.55 21.88
N ILE A 144 -16.54 -0.35 20.96
CA ILE A 144 -17.25 -0.58 19.70
C ILE A 144 -18.17 -1.81 19.79
N ASN A 145 -18.12 -2.55 20.90
CA ASN A 145 -18.93 -3.72 21.21
C ASN A 145 -18.81 -4.79 20.12
N VAL A 146 -17.59 -5.31 19.93
CA VAL A 146 -17.41 -6.45 19.02
C VAL A 146 -18.12 -7.69 19.57
N PRO A 147 -18.66 -8.57 18.71
CA PRO A 147 -19.30 -9.79 19.17
C PRO A 147 -18.30 -10.69 19.90
N SER A 148 -18.73 -11.27 21.02
CA SER A 148 -17.92 -12.23 21.78
C SER A 148 -17.75 -13.51 20.98
N LEU A 149 -16.59 -13.66 20.31
CA LEU A 149 -16.22 -14.84 19.53
C LEU A 149 -14.91 -15.44 20.07
N PRO A 150 -14.68 -16.76 19.99
CA PRO A 150 -13.50 -17.41 20.58
C PRO A 150 -12.13 -16.90 20.09
N ARG A 151 -12.07 -16.24 18.93
CA ARG A 151 -10.83 -15.70 18.31
C ARG A 151 -10.90 -14.18 18.11
N LEU A 152 -11.74 -13.50 18.87
CA LEU A 152 -11.92 -12.05 18.80
C LEU A 152 -12.03 -11.50 20.22
N ARG A 153 -11.18 -10.52 20.53
CA ARG A 153 -11.21 -9.80 21.80
C ARG A 153 -11.25 -8.29 21.56
N GLU A 154 -11.98 -7.60 22.40
CA GLU A 154 -11.94 -6.14 22.53
C GLU A 154 -11.07 -5.74 23.72
N VAL A 155 -10.18 -4.78 23.53
CA VAL A 155 -9.38 -4.15 24.58
C VAL A 155 -9.70 -2.66 24.56
N VAL A 156 -10.49 -2.21 25.52
CA VAL A 156 -10.82 -0.79 25.66
C VAL A 156 -9.77 -0.11 26.52
N VAL A 157 -9.10 0.91 25.98
CA VAL A 157 -8.03 1.61 26.67
C VAL A 157 -8.65 2.66 27.62
N PRO A 158 -8.49 2.52 28.95
CA PRO A 158 -9.12 3.43 29.90
C PRO A 158 -8.68 4.88 29.68
N SER A 159 -9.61 5.83 29.65
CA SER A 159 -9.29 7.26 29.47
C SER A 159 -8.34 7.81 30.54
N THR A 160 -8.27 7.16 31.70
CA THR A 160 -7.34 7.44 32.81
C THR A 160 -5.94 6.89 32.60
N TYR A 161 -5.76 5.88 31.74
CA TYR A 161 -4.45 5.28 31.48
C TYR A 161 -3.48 6.28 30.85
N ARG A 162 -2.26 6.32 31.40
CA ARG A 162 -1.15 7.16 30.96
C ARG A 162 0.10 6.31 30.87
N THR A 163 0.80 6.41 29.76
CA THR A 163 2.09 5.75 29.58
C THR A 163 3.18 6.47 30.38
N LYS A 164 4.21 5.73 30.80
CA LYS A 164 5.37 6.31 31.54
C LYS A 164 6.10 7.39 30.74
N SER A 165 6.14 7.27 29.41
CA SER A 165 6.80 8.20 28.50
C SER A 165 5.92 9.39 28.09
N GLY A 166 4.63 9.38 28.42
CA GLY A 166 3.68 10.38 27.92
C GLY A 166 3.27 10.18 26.45
N ALA A 167 3.56 9.02 25.86
CA ALA A 167 3.06 8.65 24.54
C ALA A 167 1.52 8.75 24.45
N LEU A 168 1.04 9.25 23.31
CA LEU A 168 -0.38 9.54 23.05
C LEU A 168 -0.90 8.67 21.89
N PHE A 169 -2.22 8.71 21.68
CA PHE A 169 -2.92 8.12 20.54
C PHE A 169 -2.60 6.62 20.36
N LYS A 170 -2.26 6.20 19.13
CA LYS A 170 -1.97 4.80 18.77
C LYS A 170 -0.86 4.19 19.64
N SER A 171 0.18 4.95 19.93
CA SER A 171 1.28 4.49 20.79
C SER A 171 0.82 4.24 22.23
N ARG A 172 -0.09 5.07 22.77
CA ARG A 172 -0.71 4.82 24.09
C ARG A 172 -1.50 3.53 24.10
N ALA A 173 -2.31 3.30 23.05
CA ALA A 173 -3.11 2.09 22.94
C ALA A 173 -2.25 0.83 22.84
N LEU A 174 -1.21 0.86 22.00
CA LEU A 174 -0.27 -0.26 21.85
C LEU A 174 0.51 -0.54 23.13
N GLN A 175 0.92 0.50 23.86
CA GLN A 175 1.59 0.34 25.15
C GLN A 175 0.67 -0.30 26.20
N TYR A 176 -0.62 0.07 26.22
CA TYR A 176 -1.59 -0.51 27.15
C TYR A 176 -1.73 -2.02 26.97
N CYS A 177 -1.63 -2.52 25.74
CA CYS A 177 -1.67 -3.95 25.44
C CYS A 177 -0.46 -4.73 25.96
N LEU A 178 0.59 -4.05 26.40
CA LEU A 178 1.81 -4.66 26.97
C LEU A 178 1.80 -4.66 28.50
N GLU A 179 0.78 -4.08 29.14
CA GLU A 179 0.66 -4.13 30.61
C GLU A 179 0.34 -5.56 31.07
N ASP A 180 0.89 -5.97 32.21
CA ASP A 180 0.86 -7.36 32.70
C ASP A 180 -0.57 -7.92 32.90
N ASP A 181 -1.53 -7.06 33.23
CA ASP A 181 -2.95 -7.42 33.42
C ASP A 181 -3.76 -7.44 32.11
N VAL A 182 -3.19 -6.93 31.02
CA VAL A 182 -3.86 -6.81 29.71
C VAL A 182 -3.31 -7.79 28.70
N ASN A 183 -1.99 -7.97 28.68
CA ASN A 183 -1.30 -8.84 27.73
C ASN A 183 -1.66 -10.31 27.97
N ILE A 184 -2.02 -11.00 26.89
CA ILE A 184 -2.38 -12.42 26.90
C ILE A 184 -1.39 -13.29 26.13
N LEU A 185 -0.40 -12.65 25.50
CA LEU A 185 0.54 -13.31 24.60
C LEU A 185 1.75 -13.84 25.35
N GLN A 186 2.25 -14.99 24.91
CA GLN A 186 3.49 -15.61 25.36
C GLN A 186 4.69 -15.10 24.55
N ASP A 187 5.90 -15.44 24.99
CA ASP A 187 7.15 -14.99 24.38
C ASP A 187 7.37 -15.52 22.94
N ASP A 188 6.71 -16.63 22.58
CA ASP A 188 6.76 -17.28 21.26
C ASP A 188 5.62 -16.86 20.31
N ASP A 189 4.69 -16.03 20.79
CA ASP A 189 3.56 -15.54 20.01
C ASP A 189 3.97 -14.36 19.11
N TRP A 190 3.35 -14.26 17.94
CA TRP A 190 3.60 -13.19 16.98
C TRP A 190 2.52 -12.13 17.00
N VAL A 191 2.91 -10.86 16.88
CA VAL A 191 1.95 -9.74 16.73
C VAL A 191 2.03 -9.15 15.34
N VAL A 192 0.89 -9.09 14.65
CA VAL A 192 0.73 -8.37 13.39
C VAL A 192 -0.10 -7.12 13.66
N HIS A 193 0.55 -5.97 13.61
CA HIS A 193 -0.12 -4.68 13.75
C HIS A 193 -0.81 -4.27 12.45
N LEU A 194 -2.12 -4.01 12.54
CA LEU A 194 -2.95 -3.58 11.43
C LEU A 194 -3.61 -2.23 11.73
N ASP A 195 -3.73 -1.41 10.70
CA ASP A 195 -4.63 -0.25 10.74
C ASP A 195 -6.09 -0.70 10.60
N GLU A 196 -7.03 0.11 11.06
CA GLU A 196 -8.45 -0.25 11.15
C GLU A 196 -9.12 -0.51 9.80
N GLU A 197 -8.58 0.11 8.74
CA GLU A 197 -8.99 -0.03 7.35
C GLU A 197 -8.29 -1.17 6.59
N THR A 198 -7.34 -1.88 7.23
CA THR A 198 -6.50 -2.85 6.53
C THR A 198 -7.25 -4.15 6.23
N LEU A 199 -7.24 -4.55 4.95
CA LEU A 199 -7.75 -5.83 4.48
C LEU A 199 -6.60 -6.77 4.11
N LEU A 200 -6.61 -7.97 4.68
CA LEU A 200 -5.61 -9.01 4.42
C LEU A 200 -5.90 -9.75 3.12
N THR A 201 -4.84 -10.14 2.43
CA THR A 201 -4.91 -11.07 1.30
C THR A 201 -4.43 -12.45 1.72
N GLU A 202 -4.89 -13.49 1.04
CA GLU A 202 -4.41 -14.87 1.25
C GLU A 202 -2.89 -14.97 1.15
N ASN A 203 -2.29 -14.28 0.17
CA ASN A 203 -0.83 -14.20 0.00
C ASN A 203 -0.13 -13.52 1.17
N ALA A 204 -0.71 -12.46 1.76
CA ALA A 204 -0.14 -11.80 2.92
C ALA A 204 -0.15 -12.73 4.14
N ILE A 205 -1.24 -13.46 4.36
CA ILE A 205 -1.36 -14.44 5.45
C ILE A 205 -0.33 -15.57 5.26
N CYS A 206 -0.20 -16.12 4.05
CA CYS A 206 0.81 -17.14 3.76
C CYS A 206 2.24 -16.61 3.95
N GLY A 207 2.49 -15.34 3.61
CA GLY A 207 3.76 -14.67 3.83
C GLY A 207 4.09 -14.51 5.31
N ILE A 208 3.10 -14.10 6.12
CA ILE A 208 3.22 -14.00 7.59
C ILE A 208 3.54 -15.36 8.19
N LEU A 209 2.77 -16.41 7.83
CA LEU A 209 3.01 -17.77 8.32
C LEU A 209 4.43 -18.26 7.95
N ASN A 210 4.84 -18.07 6.70
CA ASN A 210 6.20 -18.42 6.28
C ASN A 210 7.29 -17.64 7.02
N PHE A 211 7.01 -16.41 7.44
CA PHE A 211 7.95 -15.59 8.20
C PHE A 211 8.06 -16.06 9.66
N CYS A 212 6.91 -16.29 10.32
CA CYS A 212 6.86 -16.84 11.67
C CYS A 212 7.58 -18.19 11.76
N GLU A 213 7.33 -19.08 10.80
CA GLU A 213 7.95 -20.41 10.74
C GLU A 213 9.46 -20.38 10.46
N ASP A 214 9.93 -19.44 9.63
CA ASP A 214 11.36 -19.35 9.34
C ASP A 214 12.15 -18.90 10.58
N GLY A 215 11.55 -18.07 11.45
CA GLY A 215 12.09 -17.73 12.77
C GLY A 215 13.45 -17.01 12.77
N ARG A 216 13.98 -16.61 11.60
CA ARG A 216 15.31 -16.00 11.46
C ARG A 216 15.37 -14.55 11.91
N HIS A 217 14.24 -13.85 11.89
CA HIS A 217 14.14 -12.42 12.13
C HIS A 217 13.02 -12.12 13.11
N GLN A 218 13.23 -11.14 13.99
CA GLN A 218 12.28 -10.77 15.04
C GLN A 218 11.22 -9.76 14.58
N PHE A 219 11.45 -9.08 13.44
CA PHE A 219 10.53 -8.11 12.88
C PHE A 219 10.53 -8.19 11.36
N GLY A 220 9.36 -7.94 10.77
CA GLY A 220 9.14 -7.94 9.34
C GLY A 220 8.08 -6.90 8.96
N GLN A 221 8.11 -6.46 7.72
CA GLN A 221 7.12 -5.52 7.19
C GLN A 221 6.52 -6.06 5.89
N GLY A 222 5.19 -6.09 5.83
CA GLY A 222 4.45 -6.42 4.64
C GLY A 222 4.29 -5.21 3.70
N VAL A 223 4.09 -5.48 2.41
CA VAL A 223 3.76 -4.43 1.44
C VAL A 223 2.29 -4.02 1.59
N ILE A 224 2.07 -2.73 1.79
CA ILE A 224 0.73 -2.13 1.87
C ILE A 224 0.37 -1.60 0.48
N THR A 225 -0.85 -1.88 0.04
CA THR A 225 -1.39 -1.42 -1.24
C THR A 225 -2.75 -0.79 -1.02
N TYR A 226 -2.92 0.40 -1.57
CA TYR A 226 -4.17 1.16 -1.50
C TYR A 226 -5.04 0.90 -2.74
N ALA A 227 -6.32 1.28 -2.67
CA ALA A 227 -7.27 1.21 -3.78
C ALA A 227 -7.60 -0.20 -4.33
N ASN A 228 -7.46 -1.25 -3.51
CA ASN A 228 -7.86 -2.61 -3.88
C ASN A 228 -9.37 -2.91 -3.66
N GLY A 229 -10.10 -1.98 -3.05
CA GLY A 229 -11.54 -2.10 -2.81
C GLY A 229 -12.39 -1.48 -3.90
N GLU A 230 -13.69 -1.34 -3.66
CA GLU A 230 -14.57 -0.59 -4.55
C GLU A 230 -14.18 0.90 -4.55
N ILE A 231 -13.93 1.44 -5.73
CA ILE A 231 -13.52 2.84 -5.88
C ILE A 231 -14.77 3.72 -5.78
N VAL A 232 -14.97 4.32 -4.61
CA VAL A 232 -16.10 5.22 -4.33
C VAL A 232 -15.94 6.55 -5.06
N ASN A 233 -14.71 7.08 -5.16
CA ASN A 233 -14.42 8.31 -5.89
C ASN A 233 -13.08 8.21 -6.63
N TRP A 234 -13.18 8.23 -7.96
CA TRP A 234 -12.02 8.08 -8.86
C TRP A 234 -11.04 9.24 -8.78
N ILE A 235 -11.51 10.48 -8.61
CA ILE A 235 -10.66 11.66 -8.58
C ILE A 235 -9.80 11.65 -7.32
N THR A 236 -10.42 11.41 -6.15
CA THR A 236 -9.68 11.36 -4.89
C THR A 236 -8.75 10.15 -4.85
N THR A 237 -9.15 9.00 -5.39
CA THR A 237 -8.31 7.79 -5.46
C THR A 237 -7.10 8.00 -6.37
N LEU A 238 -7.29 8.65 -7.53
CA LEU A 238 -6.19 9.01 -8.43
C LEU A 238 -5.23 10.01 -7.77
N SER A 239 -5.77 11.03 -7.12
CA SER A 239 -4.97 12.02 -6.39
C SER A 239 -4.15 11.40 -5.26
N ASP A 240 -4.71 10.43 -4.54
CA ASP A 240 -4.01 9.73 -3.47
C ASP A 240 -2.92 8.81 -4.03
N SER A 241 -3.16 8.19 -5.20
CA SER A 241 -2.16 7.40 -5.91
C SER A 241 -0.93 8.22 -6.31
N PHE A 242 -1.09 9.50 -6.65
CA PHE A 242 0.04 10.40 -6.92
C PHE A 242 0.80 10.79 -5.66
N ARG A 243 0.12 10.90 -4.50
CA ARG A 243 0.76 11.21 -3.22
C ARG A 243 1.66 10.07 -2.73
N PHE A 244 1.28 8.83 -3.04
CA PHE A 244 1.98 7.63 -2.59
C PHE A 244 3.05 7.11 -3.56
N ALA A 245 3.09 7.61 -4.81
CA ALA A 245 4.03 7.22 -5.85
C ALA A 245 5.26 8.13 -5.91
#